data_AF-A0AAW8ARP9-F1
#
_entry.id   AF-A0AAW8ARP9-F1
#
_cell.length_a   1.000
_cell.length_b   1.000
_cell.length_c   1.000
_cell.angle_alpha   90.00
_cell.angle_beta   90.00
_cell.angle_gamma   90.00
#
_symmetry.space_group_name_H-M   'P 1'
#
loop_
_entity.id
_entity.type
_entity.pdbx_description
1 polymer ?
#
loop_
_entity_poly.entity_id
_entity_poly.type
_entity_poly.pdbx_seq_one_letter_code
_entity_poly.pdbx_strand_id
1 'polypeptide(L)'
;LKSNRIAIHYAVQDQKREQRFFFKDITISAPNRIGPKTYTFRIEAVHKFDSDKTGEMFSWLRLLQPASVNELTINKVGQRT
;
A
#
# COMPACT_ATOMS: atom_id res chain seq x y z
N LEU A 1 14.37 4.62 0.10
CA LEU A 1 13.21 5.26 -0.55
C LEU A 1 13.25 6.74 -0.17
N LYS A 2 13.28 7.68 -1.11
CA LYS A 2 13.33 9.13 -0.79
C LYS A 2 12.06 9.62 -0.07
N SER A 3 10.98 8.83 -0.10
CA SER A 3 9.73 9.10 0.58
C SER A 3 9.33 7.86 1.40
N ASN A 4 9.04 8.05 2.68
CA ASN A 4 8.49 7.03 3.58
C ASN A 4 6.98 6.86 3.36
N ARG A 5 6.57 6.71 2.10
CA ARG A 5 5.17 6.67 1.69
C ARG A 5 4.92 5.59 0.65
N ILE A 6 3.76 4.95 0.75
CA ILE A 6 3.20 4.03 -0.24
C ILE A 6 1.91 4.66 -0.77
N ALA A 7 1.88 4.92 -2.06
CA ALA A 7 0.69 5.35 -2.80
C ALA A 7 -0.04 4.11 -3.33
N ILE A 8 -1.32 3.95 -2.98
CA ILE A 8 -2.17 2.89 -3.54
C ILE A 8 -3.24 3.55 -4.41
N HIS A 9 -3.22 3.20 -5.70
CA HIS A 9 -4.24 3.56 -6.66
C HIS A 9 -5.03 2.29 -6.98
N TYR A 10 -6.36 2.36 -6.93
CA TYR A 10 -7.20 1.20 -7.25
C TYR A 10 -8.47 1.64 -7.95
N ALA A 11 -8.98 0.75 -8.79
CA ALA A 11 -10.24 0.92 -9.47
C ALA A 11 -11.27 -0.04 -8.87
N VAL A 12 -12.45 0.47 -8.55
CA VAL A 12 -13.60 -0.34 -8.16
C VAL A 12 -14.61 -0.30 -9.30
N GLN A 13 -15.05 -1.48 -9.73
CA GLN A 13 -16.08 -1.62 -10.74
C GLN A 13 -17.37 -2.13 -10.09
N ASP A 14 -18.43 -1.34 -10.22
CA ASP A 14 -19.80 -1.71 -9.83
C ASP A 14 -20.39 -2.70 -10.86
N GLN A 15 -21.35 -3.53 -10.45
CA GLN A 15 -22.21 -4.34 -11.33
C GLN A 15 -22.86 -3.53 -12.47
N LYS A 16 -23.09 -2.22 -12.27
CA LYS A 16 -23.55 -1.25 -13.27
C LYS A 16 -22.47 -0.80 -14.27
N ARG A 17 -21.27 -1.38 -14.21
CA ARG A 17 -20.09 -1.09 -15.06
C ARG A 17 -19.48 0.31 -14.93
N GLU A 18 -19.91 1.13 -13.97
CA GLU A 18 -19.16 2.35 -13.64
C GLU A 18 -17.84 1.98 -12.95
N GLN A 19 -16.72 2.38 -13.56
CA GLN A 19 -15.40 2.27 -12.96
C GLN A 19 -15.09 3.56 -12.19
N ARG A 20 -14.76 3.43 -10.91
CA ARG A 20 -14.34 4.55 -10.07
C ARG A 20 -12.91 4.34 -9.61
N PHE A 21 -12.10 5.40 -9.72
CA PHE A 21 -10.71 5.39 -9.28
C PHE A 21 -10.61 6.05 -7.92
N PHE A 22 -9.88 5.39 -7.02
CA PHE A 22 -9.64 5.86 -5.69
C PHE A 22 -8.15 5.82 -5.36
N PHE A 23 -7.80 6.63 -4.39
CA PHE A 23 -6.43 6.82 -3.96
C PHE A 23 -6.35 6.78 -2.43
N LYS A 24 -5.34 6.08 -1.93
CA LYS A 24 -4.94 6.11 -0.51
C LYS A 24 -3.44 6.35 -0.43
N ASP A 25 -3.07 7.16 0.54
CA ASP A 25 -1.68 7.42 0.86
C ASP A 25 -1.35 6.84 2.23
N ILE A 26 -0.23 6.14 2.31
CA ILE A 26 0.15 5.36 3.48
C ILE A 26 1.52 5.84 3.91
N THR A 27 1.59 6.40 5.12
CA THR A 27 2.87 6.75 5.73
C THR A 27 3.41 5.52 6.43
N ILE A 28 4.68 5.20 6.13
CA ILE A 28 5.38 4.04 6.71
C ILE A 28 6.55 4.51 7.54
N SER A 29 6.95 3.71 8.53
CA SER A 29 8.22 3.93 9.20
C SER A 29 9.38 3.79 8.21
N ALA A 30 10.55 4.36 8.57
CA ALA A 30 11.77 4.09 7.82
C ALA A 30 11.98 2.57 7.67
N PRO A 31 12.15 2.03 6.45
CA PRO A 31 12.32 0.60 6.25
C PRO A 31 13.57 0.07 6.95
N ASN A 32 13.41 -0.94 7.79
CA ASN A 32 14.50 -1.62 8.46
C ASN A 32 14.93 -2.87 7.68
N ARG A 33 16.20 -2.96 7.28
CA ARG A 33 16.71 -4.11 6.52
C ARG A 33 16.89 -5.31 7.43
N ILE A 34 16.25 -6.43 7.10
CA ILE A 34 16.37 -7.70 7.83
C ILE A 34 17.03 -8.82 7.02
N GLY A 35 17.28 -8.58 5.73
CA GLY A 35 17.97 -9.53 4.85
C GLY A 35 18.53 -8.87 3.58
N PRO A 36 19.13 -9.66 2.67
CA PRO A 36 19.77 -9.14 1.46
C PRO A 36 18.86 -8.23 0.62
N LYS A 37 17.56 -8.53 0.56
CA LYS A 37 16.55 -7.79 -0.20
C LYS A 37 15.23 -7.63 0.55
N THR A 38 15.24 -7.90 1.85
CA THR A 38 14.06 -7.99 2.70
C THR A 38 14.11 -6.88 3.74
N TYR A 39 13.01 -6.15 3.87
CA TYR A 39 12.86 -5.01 4.76
C TYR A 39 11.57 -5.15 5.55
N THR A 40 11.56 -4.67 6.78
CA THR A 40 10.35 -4.53 7.60
C THR A 40 10.01 -3.06 7.77
N PHE A 41 8.73 -2.75 7.86
CA PHE A 41 8.23 -1.40 8.14
C PHE A 41 6.89 -1.49 8.86
N ARG A 42 6.57 -0.44 9.62
CA ARG A 42 5.27 -0.27 10.29
C ARG A 42 4.43 0.74 9.51
N ILE A 43 3.12 0.53 9.46
CA ILE A 43 2.18 1.56 9.00
C ILE A 43 1.99 2.60 10.10
N GLU A 44 2.36 3.84 9.84
CA GLU A 44 2.20 4.95 10.78
C GLU A 44 0.83 5.60 10.64
N ALA A 45 0.40 5.86 9.40
CA ALA A 45 -0.88 6.46 9.11
C ALA A 45 -1.40 6.03 7.74
N VAL A 46 -2.73 5.97 7.63
CA VAL A 46 -3.43 5.73 6.37
C VAL A 46 -4.33 6.94 6.12
N HIS A 47 -3.96 7.73 5.12
CA HIS A 47 -4.74 8.89 4.72
C HIS A 47 -5.74 8.49 3.64
N LYS A 48 -7.02 8.68 3.96
CA LYS A 48 -8.14 8.48 3.06
C LYS A 48 -8.68 9.83 2.63
N PHE A 49 -8.87 10.00 1.32
CA PHE A 49 -9.43 11.23 0.76
C PHE A 49 -10.96 11.21 0.84
N ASP A 50 -11.60 12.37 0.98
CA ASP A 50 -13.06 12.48 1.10
C ASP A 50 -13.82 11.91 -0.11
N SER A 51 -13.18 11.91 -1.28
CA SER A 51 -13.69 11.31 -2.51
C SER A 51 -13.75 9.78 -2.47
N ASP A 52 -12.98 9.13 -1.59
CA ASP A 52 -12.97 7.69 -1.43
C ASP A 52 -14.19 7.22 -0.61
N LYS A 53 -15.17 6.66 -1.31
CA LYS A 53 -16.40 6.11 -0.72
C LYS A 53 -16.37 4.59 -0.55
N THR A 54 -15.21 3.95 -0.63
CA THR A 54 -15.10 2.48 -0.53
C THR A 54 -15.36 1.89 0.86
N GLY A 55 -15.59 2.73 1.88
CA GLY A 55 -15.86 2.29 3.25
C GLY A 55 -14.82 1.29 3.75
N GLU A 56 -15.29 0.15 4.24
CA GLU A 56 -14.49 -0.96 4.79
C GLU A 56 -14.15 -2.05 3.74
N MET A 57 -14.39 -1.81 2.44
CA MET A 57 -14.21 -2.81 1.37
C MET A 57 -12.82 -3.46 1.35
N PHE A 58 -11.81 -2.72 1.80
CA PHE A 58 -10.41 -3.15 1.82
C PHE A 58 -9.84 -3.28 3.24
N SER A 59 -10.68 -3.36 4.26
CA SER A 59 -10.27 -3.49 5.67
C SER A 59 -9.37 -4.69 5.96
N TRP A 60 -9.45 -5.73 5.12
CA TRP A 60 -8.62 -6.92 5.17
C TRP A 60 -7.18 -6.70 4.68
N LEU A 61 -6.89 -5.63 3.93
CA LEU A 61 -5.51 -5.30 3.54
C LEU A 61 -4.74 -4.76 4.75
N ARG A 62 -3.73 -5.51 5.21
CA ARG A 62 -2.83 -5.07 6.30
C ARG A 62 -2.17 -3.73 6.02
N LEU A 63 -1.86 -3.42 4.75
CA LEU A 63 -1.29 -2.11 4.37
C LEU A 63 -2.19 -0.93 4.74
N LEU A 64 -3.49 -1.16 4.90
CA LEU A 64 -4.48 -0.15 5.29
C LEU A 64 -4.77 -0.14 6.80
N GLN A 65 -4.02 -0.90 7.59
CA GLN A 65 -4.19 -1.00 9.04
C GLN A 65 -3.03 -0.28 9.75
N PRO A 66 -3.31 0.84 10.46
CA PRO A 66 -2.31 1.50 11.30
C PRO A 66 -1.68 0.54 12.30
N ALA A 67 -0.41 0.79 12.65
CA ALA A 67 0.43 -0.02 13.53
C ALA A 67 0.76 -1.44 13.04
N SER A 68 0.21 -1.89 11.90
CA SER A 68 0.58 -3.18 11.33
C SER A 68 2.04 -3.18 10.88
N VAL A 69 2.75 -4.28 11.16
CA VAL A 69 4.11 -4.52 10.69
C VAL A 69 4.04 -5.35 9.42
N ASN A 70 4.78 -4.94 8.40
CA ASN A 70 4.78 -5.55 7.08
C ASN A 70 6.21 -5.81 6.60
N GLU A 71 6.35 -6.76 5.69
CA GLU A 71 7.61 -7.11 5.04
C GLU A 71 7.57 -6.69 3.56
N LEU A 72 8.66 -6.11 3.08
CA LEU A 72 8.90 -5.79 1.67
C LEU A 72 10.10 -6.59 1.19
N THR A 73 9.89 -7.46 0.22
CA THR A 73 10.97 -8.14 -0.51
C THR A 73 11.12 -7.53 -1.90
N ILE A 74 12.30 -6.99 -2.20
CA ILE A 74 12.61 -6.37 -3.50
C ILE A 74 13.18 -7.43 -4.43
N ASN A 75 12.39 -7.89 -5.38
CA ASN A 75 12.84 -8.80 -6.43
C ASN A 75 13.09 -8.03 -7.72
N LYS A 76 14.28 -8.22 -8.32
CA LYS A 76 14.58 -7.67 -9.64
C LYS A 76 13.89 -8.54 -10.68
N VAL A 77 12.96 -7.97 -11.45
CA VAL A 77 12.32 -8.65 -12.58
C VAL A 77 13.12 -8.31 -13.85
N GLY A 78 13.87 -9.28 -14.40
CA GLY A 78 14.81 -9.16 -15.56
C GLY A 78 16.28 -8.81 -15.17
N GLN A 79 17.36 -9.22 -15.85
CA GLN A 79 17.63 -10.07 -17.03
C GLN A 79 18.43 -11.34 -16.59
N ARG A 80 18.10 -12.51 -17.17
CA ARG A 80 19.11 -13.53 -17.52
C ARG A 80 19.29 -13.40 -19.04
N THR A 81 20.28 -12.62 -19.46
CA THR A 81 21.03 -12.90 -20.69
C THR A 81 22.12 -13.88 -20.34
#